data_AF-A0A392N0K6-F1
#
_entry.id   AF-A0A392N0K6-F1
#
_cell.length_a   1.000
_cell.length_b   1.000
_cell.length_c   1.000
_cell.angle_alpha   90.00
_cell.angle_beta   90.00
_cell.angle_gamma   90.00
#
_symmetry.space_group_name_H-M   'P 1'
#
loop_
_entity.id
_entity.type
_entity.pdbx_description
1 polymer ?
#
loop_
_entity_poly.entity_id
_entity_poly.type
_entity_poly.pdbx_seq_one_letter_code
_entity_poly.pdbx_strand_id
1 'polypeptide(L)' 'PGLEGRNCIADEHYLPTFFQIVDPGGIANWSVTHVDWSERKWHPKSYRAHDVTYELLKNIT' A
#
# COMPACT_ATOMS: atom_id res chain seq x y z
N PRO A 1 18.21 -4.77 -0.53
CA PRO A 1 19.49 -4.33 -1.13
C PRO A 1 19.28 -3.06 -1.95
N GLY A 2 19.98 -1.98 -1.58
CA GLY A 2 20.01 -0.74 -2.35
C GLY A 2 18.86 0.21 -2.05
N LEU A 3 19.08 1.17 -1.16
CA LEU A 3 18.74 2.59 -1.31
C LEU A 3 19.21 3.29 -0.04
N GLU A 4 20.33 4.00 -0.14
CA GLU A 4 20.88 4.85 0.91
C GLU A 4 19.97 6.07 1.12
N GLY A 5 18.84 5.89 1.81
CA GLY A 5 18.06 6.94 2.51
C GLY A 5 17.62 8.21 1.76
N ARG A 6 17.85 8.33 0.45
CA ARG A 6 17.65 9.57 -0.32
C ARG A 6 16.33 9.62 -1.10
N ASN A 7 15.62 8.50 -1.20
CA ASN A 7 14.36 8.40 -1.90
C ASN A 7 13.24 8.13 -0.89
N CYS A 8 12.91 9.13 -0.08
CA CYS A 8 11.69 9.08 0.73
C CYS A 8 10.52 9.52 -0.15
N ILE A 9 9.62 8.58 -0.44
CA ILE A 9 8.35 8.85 -1.11
C ILE A 9 7.43 9.44 -0.03
N ALA A 10 7.06 10.72 -0.18
CA ALA A 10 6.38 11.49 0.86
C ALA A 10 5.04 10.86 1.27
N ASP A 11 4.31 10.32 0.30
CA ASP A 11 3.05 9.61 0.52
C ASP A 11 3.22 8.25 1.22
N GLU A 12 4.38 7.60 1.11
CA GLU A 12 4.67 6.34 1.81
C GLU A 12 5.09 6.55 3.28
N HIS A 13 5.72 7.69 3.61
CA HIS A 13 6.33 7.90 4.92
C HIS A 13 5.92 9.20 5.62
N TYR A 14 5.96 10.34 4.93
CA TYR A 14 5.71 11.65 5.53
C TYR A 14 4.25 11.82 5.92
N LEU A 15 3.31 11.55 5.02
CA LEU A 15 1.88 11.73 5.31
C LEU A 15 1.40 10.85 6.47
N PRO A 16 1.65 9.53 6.50
CA PRO A 16 1.23 8.70 7.63
C PRO A 16 1.85 9.15 8.96
N THR A 17 3.14 9.52 8.95
CA THR A 17 3.84 10.00 10.15
C THR A 17 3.27 11.32 10.64
N PHE A 18 3.03 12.27 9.73
CA PHE A 18 2.51 13.59 10.07
C PHE A 18 1.11 13.49 10.66
N PHE A 19 0.20 12.74 10.04
CA PHE A 19 -1.15 12.57 10.57
C PHE A 19 -1.16 11.84 11.92
N GLN A 20 -0.28 10.86 12.12
CA GLN A 20 -0.14 10.19 13.42
C GLN A 20 0.31 11.15 14.54
N ILE A 21 1.14 12.14 14.23
CA ILE A 21 1.58 13.18 15.20
C ILE A 21 0.44 14.17 15.49
N VAL A 22 -0.29 14.61 14.46
CA VAL A 22 -1.32 15.65 14.57
C VAL A 22 -2.60 15.14 15.21
N ASP A 23 -3.11 14.00 14.77
CA ASP A 23 -4.35 13.40 15.25
C ASP A 23 -4.33 11.87 15.06
N PRO A 24 -3.79 11.12 16.04
CA PRO A 24 -3.75 9.66 15.96
C PRO A 24 -5.14 9.02 16.03
N GLY A 25 -6.18 9.74 16.47
CA GLY A 25 -7.55 9.25 16.52
C GLY A 25 -8.34 9.49 15.23
N GLY A 26 -7.91 10.46 14.42
CA GLY A 26 -8.53 10.83 13.15
C GLY A 26 -8.02 10.06 11.94
N ILE A 27 -6.98 9.22 12.09
CA ILE A 27 -6.41 8.41 11.00
C ILE A 27 -6.60 6.91 11.21
N ALA A 28 -7.01 6.22 10.15
CA ALA A 28 -7.06 4.76 10.11
C ALA A 28 -5.69 4.17 9.77
N ASN A 29 -5.38 2.99 10.32
CA ASN A 29 -4.16 2.24 10.01
C ASN A 29 -4.24 1.42 8.70
N TRP A 30 -5.16 1.78 7.80
CA TRP A 30 -5.41 1.07 6.54
C TRP A 30 -5.82 2.04 5.42
N SER A 31 -5.54 1.66 4.17
CA SER A 31 -5.98 2.38 2.96
C SER A 31 -7.15 1.68 2.29
N VAL A 32 -7.95 2.43 1.52
CA VAL A 32 -9.12 1.88 0.77
C VAL A 32 -8.72 0.98 -0.40
N THR A 33 -7.45 1.02 -0.81
CA THR A 33 -6.91 0.26 -1.93
C THR A 33 -6.40 -1.11 -1.52
N HIS A 34 -6.83 -2.16 -2.22
CA HIS A 34 -6.20 -3.48 -2.15
C HIS A 34 -4.87 -3.46 -2.91
N VAL A 35 -3.81 -3.99 -2.29
CA VAL A 35 -2.47 -4.09 -2.88
C VAL A 35 -1.89 -5.47 -2.56
N ASP A 36 -1.38 -6.17 -3.58
CA ASP A 36 -0.77 -7.49 -3.45
C ASP A 36 0.76 -7.41 -3.59
N TRP A 37 1.46 -7.73 -2.49
CA TRP A 37 2.93 -7.77 -2.39
C TRP A 37 3.51 -9.19 -2.40
N SER A 38 2.70 -10.22 -2.67
CA SER A 38 3.14 -11.61 -2.67
C SER A 38 4.34 -11.89 -3.60
N GLU A 39 4.50 -11.11 -4.66
CA GLU A 39 5.62 -11.22 -5.61
C GLU A 39 6.96 -10.67 -5.08
N ARG A 40 6.96 -9.87 -4.00
CA ARG A 40 8.16 -9.26 -3.38
C ARG A 40 9.08 -8.51 -4.37
N LYS A 41 8.50 -7.88 -5.39
CA LYS A 41 9.21 -7.00 -6.34
C LYS A 41 9.29 -5.58 -5.79
N TRP A 42 9.93 -4.69 -6.55
CA TRP A 42 9.97 -3.24 -6.26
C TRP A 42 8.60 -2.56 -6.36
N HIS A 43 7.66 -3.16 -7.09
CA HIS A 43 6.29 -2.69 -7.23
C HIS A 43 5.32 -3.84 -6.93
N PRO A 44 4.10 -3.55 -6.45
CA PRO A 44 3.10 -4.57 -6.18
C PRO A 44 2.62 -5.23 -7.47
N LYS A 45 1.93 -6.37 -7.34
CA LYS A 45 1.39 -7.14 -8.46
C LYS A 45 0.52 -6.26 -9.36
N SER A 46 0.77 -6.33 -10.67
CA SER A 46 -0.12 -5.75 -11.68
C SER A 46 -1.16 -6.78 -12.12
N TYR A 47 -2.44 -6.47 -11.92
CA TYR A 47 -3.55 -7.32 -12.36
C TYR A 47 -3.79 -7.16 -13.87
N ARG A 48 -4.05 -8.27 -14.54
CA ARG A 48 -4.54 -8.34 -15.92
C ARG A 48 -5.96 -8.89 -15.95
N ALA A 49 -6.59 -8.87 -17.12
CA ALA A 49 -7.98 -9.33 -17.29
C ALA A 49 -8.24 -10.73 -16.71
N HIS A 50 -7.28 -11.66 -16.81
CA HIS A 50 -7.42 -13.02 -16.27
C HIS A 50 -7.20 -13.12 -14.75
N ASP A 51 -6.60 -12.12 -14.11
CA ASP A 51 -6.42 -12.10 -12.65
C ASP A 51 -7.70 -11.66 -11.93
N VAL A 52 -8.61 -10.96 -12.63
CA VAL A 52 -9.86 -10.44 -12.04
C VAL A 52 -10.91 -11.55 -12.04
N THR A 53 -10.85 -12.41 -11.02
CA THR A 53 -11.80 -13.52 -10.84
C THR A 53 -12.83 -13.22 -9.76
N TYR A 54 -13.92 -13.99 -9.73
CA TYR A 54 -14.92 -13.89 -8.66
C TYR A 54 -14.32 -14.20 -7.29
N GLU A 55 -13.40 -15.17 -7.22
CA GLU A 55 -12.68 -15.54 -6.00
C GLU A 55 -11.82 -14.39 -5.49
N LEU A 56 -11.12 -13.68 -6.38
CA LEU A 56 -10.38 -12.48 -5.99
C LEU A 56 -11.32 -11.46 -5.36
N LEU A 57 -12.42 -11.13 -6.05
CA LEU A 57 -13.37 -10.11 -5.58
C LEU A 57 -13.94 -10.49 -4.21
N LYS A 58 -14.35 -11.74 -4.02
CA LYS A 58 -14.86 -12.26 -2.74
C LYS A 58 -13.83 -12.22 -1.61
N ASN A 59 -12.54 -12.32 -1.92
CA ASN A 59 -11.48 -12.32 -0.91
C ASN A 59 -11.06 -10.89 -0.49
N ILE A 60 -11.35 -9.87 -1.29
CA ILE A 60 -10.97 -8.48 -1.02
C ILE A 60 -12.14 -7.61 -0.52
N THR A 61 -13.36 -8.15 -0.50
CA THR A 61 -14.59 -7.52 0.04
C THR A 61 -15.09 -8.27 1.24
#